data_AF-A0A068SDG3-F1
#
_entry.id   AF-A0A068SDG3-F1
#
_cell.length_a   1.000
_cell.length_b   1.000
_cell.length_c   1.000
_cell.angle_alpha   90.00
_cell.angle_beta   90.00
_cell.angle_gamma   90.00
#
_symmetry.space_group_name_H-M   'P 1'
#
loop_
_entity.id
_entity.type
_entity.pdbx_description
1 polymer ?
#
loop_
_entity_poly.entity_id
_entity_poly.type
_entity_poly.pdbx_seq_one_letter_code
_entity_poly.pdbx_strand_id
1 'polypeptide(L)'
;MSNQSSTPIDEDIDPRTHLLIALGYIDNGEHGDYIRRHTSLNSVPPAHLELFMRSNRNLARYGEETSPSPSAQLSMSSRGHPHPQQQQQQQPLAGAPMGFANQPEDEETVDEMEERMRRTMMIPFIMYSGVNEHNKQLLRHRMGQSDLEMMEVDDIANSFNSVTHIIASINNRRRCERTSEYLCGLLQGKWIIDETWITDSCDRGYWLPEEPYIVHGDTDSEHIGAPMRAHRALVEGRALPFNGLYFYLHGSFRGHIQMRDITLLCEMGGGTVVDHPHVERCVAIISNGNEHIATIRDLNPYAQIRTVEWLIDTISRGIGRGPP
;
A
#
# COMPACT_ATOMS: atom_id res chain seq x y z
N MET A 1 -3.46 -12.23 58.78
CA MET A 1 -4.23 -13.34 58.21
C MET A 1 -5.13 -12.77 57.13
N SER A 2 -4.71 -12.99 55.88
CA SER A 2 -5.50 -13.40 54.71
C SER A 2 -7.03 -13.29 54.80
N ASN A 3 -7.75 -12.82 53.79
CA ASN A 3 -7.73 -13.42 52.45
C ASN A 3 -8.25 -12.51 51.33
N GLN A 4 -7.79 -12.84 50.12
CA GLN A 4 -8.21 -12.36 48.80
C GLN A 4 -9.73 -12.47 48.58
N SER A 5 -10.31 -11.50 47.86
CA SER A 5 -11.38 -11.79 46.90
C SER A 5 -10.95 -11.27 45.53
N SER A 6 -10.55 -12.22 44.70
CA SER A 6 -10.63 -12.19 43.25
C SER A 6 -11.97 -11.65 42.73
N THR A 7 -11.88 -10.94 41.61
CA THR A 7 -12.88 -10.27 40.74
C THR A 7 -14.06 -11.12 40.27
N PRO A 8 -15.16 -10.47 39.81
CA PRO A 8 -15.79 -10.77 38.54
C PRO A 8 -15.35 -9.75 37.47
N ILE A 9 -14.87 -10.31 36.39
CA ILE A 9 -14.44 -9.68 35.15
C ILE A 9 -15.67 -9.37 34.26
N ASP A 10 -15.49 -8.44 33.29
CA ASP A 10 -16.08 -8.29 31.94
C ASP A 10 -17.48 -8.85 31.59
N GLU A 11 -18.38 -8.02 31.00
CA GLU A 11 -19.30 -8.37 29.86
C GLU A 11 -20.30 -7.26 29.42
N ASP A 12 -20.62 -6.22 30.23
CA ASP A 12 -21.83 -5.37 30.03
C ASP A 12 -21.61 -3.95 29.45
N ILE A 13 -20.38 -3.57 29.08
CA ILE A 13 -20.05 -2.29 28.40
C ILE A 13 -19.95 -2.53 26.90
N ASP A 14 -20.62 -1.69 26.08
CA ASP A 14 -20.47 -1.69 24.62
C ASP A 14 -18.97 -1.60 24.22
N PRO A 15 -18.43 -2.55 23.43
CA PRO A 15 -17.00 -2.66 23.16
C PRO A 15 -16.36 -1.39 22.59
N ARG A 16 -17.13 -0.59 21.84
CA ARG A 16 -16.66 0.65 21.23
C ARG A 16 -16.44 1.77 22.24
N THR A 17 -17.31 1.88 23.23
CA THR A 17 -17.14 2.80 24.37
C THR A 17 -15.91 2.41 25.20
N HIS A 18 -15.64 1.11 25.29
CA HIS A 18 -14.46 0.54 25.96
C HIS A 18 -13.13 1.00 25.31
N LEU A 19 -13.08 1.06 23.98
CA LEU A 19 -11.91 1.50 23.20
C LEU A 19 -11.65 3.01 23.24
N LEU A 20 -12.72 3.82 23.23
CA LEU A 20 -12.59 5.27 23.29
C LEU A 20 -12.06 5.75 24.65
N ILE A 21 -12.39 5.02 25.72
CA ILE A 21 -11.84 5.22 27.06
C ILE A 21 -10.40 4.66 27.13
N ALA A 22 -10.13 3.47 26.60
CA ALA A 22 -8.77 2.88 26.54
C ALA A 22 -7.75 3.76 25.79
N LEU A 23 -8.22 4.47 24.75
CA LEU A 23 -7.43 5.40 23.94
C LEU A 23 -7.38 6.83 24.50
N GLY A 24 -8.08 7.13 25.60
CA GLY A 24 -7.95 8.39 26.35
C GLY A 24 -8.74 9.61 25.81
N TYR A 25 -9.79 9.41 25.00
CA TYR A 25 -10.50 10.51 24.33
C TYR A 25 -11.78 11.01 25.05
N ILE A 26 -12.28 10.29 26.06
CA ILE A 26 -13.37 10.72 26.96
C ILE A 26 -12.90 10.47 28.40
N ASP A 27 -13.12 11.42 29.30
CA ASP A 27 -12.76 11.26 30.72
C ASP A 27 -14.00 11.00 31.58
N ASN A 28 -13.92 9.93 32.37
CA ASN A 28 -15.00 9.39 33.20
C ASN A 28 -14.52 9.18 34.66
N GLY A 29 -13.47 9.89 35.08
CA GLY A 29 -12.92 9.79 36.44
C GLY A 29 -12.27 8.43 36.71
N GLU A 30 -12.32 7.96 37.96
CA GLU A 30 -11.59 6.75 38.41
C GLU A 30 -11.91 5.47 37.61
N HIS A 31 -13.08 5.43 36.96
CA HIS A 31 -13.50 4.31 36.11
C HIS A 31 -12.78 4.32 34.73
N GLY A 32 -12.42 5.49 34.22
CA GLY A 32 -11.67 5.63 32.97
C GLY A 32 -10.21 5.19 33.07
N ASP A 33 -9.60 5.36 34.25
CA ASP A 33 -8.22 4.94 34.50
C ASP A 33 -8.09 3.43 34.70
N TYR A 34 -9.13 2.77 35.20
CA TYR A 34 -9.19 1.32 35.27
C TYR A 34 -9.24 0.70 33.86
N ILE A 35 -10.13 1.21 33.00
CA ILE A 35 -10.29 0.77 31.60
C ILE A 35 -9.01 1.00 30.79
N ARG A 36 -8.35 2.16 30.95
CA ARG A 36 -7.03 2.43 30.31
C ARG A 36 -5.93 1.45 30.74
N ARG A 37 -6.04 0.89 31.95
CA ARG A 37 -5.07 -0.06 32.50
C ARG A 37 -5.43 -1.53 32.20
N HIS A 38 -6.66 -1.83 31.77
CA HIS A 38 -7.18 -3.22 31.72
C HIS A 38 -7.95 -3.60 30.44
N THR A 39 -8.16 -2.70 29.47
CA THR A 39 -8.93 -2.98 28.24
C THR A 39 -8.07 -3.05 27.00
N SER A 40 -8.17 -4.17 26.28
CA SER A 40 -7.52 -4.43 25.00
C SER A 40 -8.35 -3.93 23.82
N LEU A 41 -7.67 -3.30 22.85
CA LEU A 41 -8.25 -2.66 21.67
C LEU A 41 -8.99 -3.60 20.68
N ASN A 42 -8.89 -4.91 20.89
CA ASN A 42 -9.34 -5.95 19.96
C ASN A 42 -10.86 -6.23 19.99
N SER A 43 -11.65 -5.40 20.67
CA SER A 43 -13.09 -5.62 20.85
C SER A 43 -14.00 -4.72 20.00
N VAL A 44 -13.48 -3.81 19.16
CA VAL A 44 -14.29 -2.76 18.48
C VAL A 44 -14.64 -3.00 17.01
N PRO A 45 -15.85 -2.56 16.54
CA PRO A 45 -16.27 -2.73 15.15
C PRO A 45 -15.46 -1.93 14.09
N PRO A 46 -15.31 -2.45 12.86
CA PRO A 46 -14.14 -2.14 12.02
C PRO A 46 -14.17 -0.78 11.29
N ALA A 47 -15.34 -0.23 10.94
CA ALA A 47 -15.44 1.06 10.24
C ALA A 47 -14.92 2.28 11.04
N HIS A 48 -14.78 2.16 12.36
CA HIS A 48 -14.24 3.21 13.24
C HIS A 48 -12.74 3.09 13.50
N LEU A 49 -12.16 1.90 13.32
CA LEU A 49 -10.72 1.78 13.09
C LEU A 49 -10.33 2.38 11.73
N GLU A 50 -11.17 2.21 10.69
CA GLU A 50 -10.89 2.74 9.35
C GLU A 50 -10.84 4.29 9.27
N LEU A 51 -11.69 5.03 10.00
CA LEU A 51 -11.66 6.50 10.05
C LEU A 51 -10.52 7.07 10.93
N PHE A 52 -10.06 6.30 11.92
CA PHE A 52 -8.90 6.61 12.76
C PHE A 52 -7.57 6.35 12.03
N MET A 53 -7.48 5.25 11.27
CA MET A 53 -6.35 4.94 10.37
C MET A 53 -6.25 5.91 9.17
N ARG A 54 -7.35 6.56 8.76
CA ARG A 54 -7.34 7.62 7.73
C ARG A 54 -6.77 8.98 8.20
N SER A 55 -6.74 9.29 9.50
CA SER A 55 -6.61 10.68 10.00
C SER A 55 -5.24 11.08 10.58
N ASN A 56 -4.29 10.15 10.79
CA ASN A 56 -3.01 10.45 11.46
C ASN A 56 -1.81 10.64 10.51
N ARG A 57 -2.05 11.28 9.36
CA ARG A 57 -1.01 11.79 8.46
C ARG A 57 -0.28 13.06 8.96
N ASN A 58 -0.49 13.53 10.21
CA ASN A 58 0.17 14.76 10.71
C ASN A 58 0.39 14.88 12.26
N LEU A 59 0.31 13.82 13.07
CA LEU A 59 0.44 13.97 14.54
C LEU A 59 1.88 14.18 15.09
N ALA A 60 2.91 14.27 14.23
CA ALA A 60 4.29 14.57 14.65
C ALA A 60 4.62 16.07 14.73
N ARG A 61 3.62 16.95 14.79
CA ARG A 61 3.85 18.38 15.01
C ARG A 61 2.84 18.89 16.02
N TYR A 62 3.11 18.72 17.30
CA TYR A 62 2.80 19.66 18.40
C TYR A 62 2.88 18.91 19.72
N GLY A 63 4.06 18.97 20.34
CA GLY A 63 4.26 18.45 21.68
C GLY A 63 5.71 18.56 22.14
N GLU A 64 6.29 19.76 22.09
CA GLU A 64 7.29 20.25 23.07
C GLU A 64 7.71 21.71 22.79
N GLU A 65 7.04 22.60 23.52
CA GLU A 65 7.50 23.80 24.25
C GLU A 65 8.69 24.70 23.76
N THR A 66 8.36 25.98 23.56
CA THR A 66 9.00 27.22 24.09
C THR A 66 10.51 27.55 23.94
N SER A 67 10.79 28.51 23.03
CA SER A 67 11.71 29.69 23.19
C SER A 67 13.27 29.49 23.18
N PRO A 68 14.12 30.55 23.15
CA PRO A 68 14.77 31.13 21.95
C PRO A 68 16.34 31.03 21.86
N SER A 69 16.89 31.07 20.63
CA SER A 69 18.19 31.62 20.06
C SER A 69 19.45 31.92 20.95
N PRO A 70 20.67 32.21 20.39
CA PRO A 70 21.51 31.56 19.34
C PRO A 70 23.04 31.53 19.70
N SER A 71 23.92 31.14 18.74
CA SER A 71 25.42 31.25 18.70
C SER A 71 26.19 30.04 19.27
N ALA A 72 27.37 29.59 18.80
CA ALA A 72 28.44 30.21 18.01
C ALA A 72 29.34 29.15 17.30
N GLN A 73 30.19 29.65 16.40
CA GLN A 73 31.21 28.98 15.58
C GLN A 73 32.41 28.42 16.38
N LEU A 74 33.21 27.54 15.72
CA LEU A 74 34.70 27.39 15.71
C LEU A 74 35.04 25.89 15.47
N SER A 75 35.51 25.42 14.31
CA SER A 75 36.81 25.56 13.60
C SER A 75 37.98 24.72 14.15
N MET A 76 38.66 24.04 13.21
CA MET A 76 40.10 23.70 13.14
C MET A 76 40.58 22.44 13.89
N SER A 77 40.98 21.38 13.17
CA SER A 77 42.40 21.06 12.80
C SER A 77 43.03 20.08 13.83
N SER A 78 43.86 19.07 13.55
CA SER A 78 44.60 18.66 12.35
C SER A 78 45.45 17.40 12.69
N ARG A 79 45.73 16.59 11.65
CA ARG A 79 46.99 15.87 11.31
C ARG A 79 47.52 14.71 12.18
N GLY A 80 47.87 13.61 11.48
CA GLY A 80 49.09 12.84 11.77
C GLY A 80 49.07 11.34 11.40
N HIS A 81 49.45 10.99 10.17
CA HIS A 81 50.07 9.70 9.79
C HIS A 81 51.62 9.82 9.87
N PRO A 82 52.48 8.78 9.79
CA PRO A 82 52.28 7.44 9.18
C PRO A 82 52.97 6.21 9.86
N HIS A 83 52.71 5.04 9.23
CA HIS A 83 53.29 3.66 9.23
C HIS A 83 54.83 3.49 9.46
N PRO A 84 55.41 2.26 9.68
CA PRO A 84 55.25 1.05 8.84
C PRO A 84 55.34 -0.38 9.46
N GLN A 85 54.77 -1.31 8.67
CA GLN A 85 54.95 -2.77 8.48
C GLN A 85 56.01 -3.58 9.26
N GLN A 86 55.64 -4.82 9.64
CA GLN A 86 56.47 -6.03 9.46
C GLN A 86 55.61 -7.32 9.43
N GLN A 87 55.82 -8.13 8.39
CA GLN A 87 55.29 -9.49 8.20
C GLN A 87 56.10 -10.51 9.00
N GLN A 88 55.46 -11.55 9.55
CA GLN A 88 56.06 -12.90 9.61
C GLN A 88 55.00 -14.00 9.80
N GLN A 89 55.17 -15.05 9.01
CA GLN A 89 54.38 -16.27 8.89
C GLN A 89 54.52 -17.20 10.11
N GLN A 90 53.48 -17.96 10.45
CA GLN A 90 53.53 -19.42 10.71
C GLN A 90 52.15 -20.00 11.10
N GLN A 91 51.71 -21.04 10.40
CA GLN A 91 50.77 -22.08 10.87
C GLN A 91 51.61 -23.29 11.32
N PRO A 92 51.21 -24.12 12.32
CA PRO A 92 50.12 -25.08 12.11
C PRO A 92 49.26 -25.55 13.33
N LEU A 93 48.07 -26.06 12.99
CA LEU A 93 47.30 -27.19 13.55
C LEU A 93 47.01 -27.34 15.06
N ALA A 94 45.71 -27.62 15.30
CA ALA A 94 45.08 -28.37 16.39
C ALA A 94 44.61 -27.60 17.63
N GLY A 95 43.28 -27.63 17.82
CA GLY A 95 42.60 -27.20 19.03
C GLY A 95 41.32 -26.44 18.68
N ALA A 96 40.24 -27.16 18.38
CA ALA A 96 38.91 -26.55 18.38
C ALA A 96 38.49 -26.34 19.84
N PRO A 97 38.17 -25.11 20.27
CA PRO A 97 37.18 -24.91 21.30
C PRO A 97 35.83 -24.73 20.61
N MET A 98 34.87 -25.58 20.97
CA MET A 98 33.45 -25.29 20.83
C MET A 98 33.14 -23.96 21.53
N GLY A 99 33.26 -22.87 20.78
CA GLY A 99 32.68 -21.59 21.11
C GLY A 99 31.42 -21.47 20.28
N PHE A 100 30.27 -21.79 20.88
CA PHE A 100 29.04 -21.11 20.48
C PHE A 100 29.29 -19.63 20.78
N ALA A 101 29.82 -18.91 19.80
CA ALA A 101 29.68 -17.48 19.76
C ALA A 101 28.17 -17.27 19.63
N ASN A 102 27.51 -17.09 20.78
CA ASN A 102 26.28 -16.33 20.80
C ASN A 102 26.65 -15.02 20.10
N GLN A 103 26.22 -14.88 18.86
CA GLN A 103 25.99 -13.55 18.30
C GLN A 103 25.12 -12.84 19.35
N PRO A 104 25.44 -11.60 19.74
CA PRO A 104 24.50 -10.86 20.55
C PRO A 104 23.19 -10.89 19.76
N GLU A 105 22.16 -11.50 20.34
CA GLU A 105 20.79 -11.27 19.87
C GLU A 105 20.64 -9.76 19.95
N ASP A 106 20.58 -9.10 18.79
CA ASP A 106 20.43 -7.65 18.74
C ASP A 106 19.17 -7.32 19.57
N GLU A 107 19.35 -6.60 20.69
CA GLU A 107 18.25 -6.21 21.57
C GLU A 107 17.26 -5.37 20.75
N GLU A 108 16.10 -5.94 20.43
CA GLU A 108 15.01 -5.28 19.71
C GLU A 108 14.58 -4.02 20.49
N THR A 109 14.57 -2.89 19.79
CA THR A 109 14.21 -1.60 20.40
C THR A 109 12.69 -1.51 20.63
N VAL A 110 12.27 -0.61 21.52
CA VAL A 110 10.84 -0.35 21.78
C VAL A 110 10.12 0.09 20.50
N ASP A 111 10.76 0.94 19.70
CA ASP A 111 10.22 1.42 18.42
C ASP A 111 10.01 0.27 17.42
N GLU A 112 10.97 -0.66 17.32
CA GLU A 112 10.86 -1.85 16.47
C GLU A 112 9.75 -2.79 16.95
N MET A 113 9.62 -2.99 18.27
CA MET A 113 8.56 -3.79 18.86
C MET A 113 7.18 -3.17 18.62
N GLU A 114 7.02 -1.85 18.79
CA GLU A 114 5.76 -1.15 18.53
C GLU A 114 5.36 -1.22 17.05
N GLU A 115 6.32 -1.02 16.13
CA GLU A 115 6.06 -1.10 14.70
C GLU A 115 5.71 -2.52 14.28
N ARG A 116 6.37 -3.54 14.85
CA ARG A 116 5.99 -4.95 14.67
C ARG A 116 4.57 -5.20 15.14
N MET A 117 4.20 -4.74 16.35
CA MET A 117 2.83 -4.89 16.86
C MET A 117 1.80 -4.20 15.96
N ARG A 118 2.08 -2.98 15.48
CA ARG A 118 1.20 -2.27 14.53
C ARG A 118 1.01 -3.06 13.25
N ARG A 119 2.10 -3.62 12.71
CA ARG A 119 2.07 -4.43 11.49
C ARG A 119 1.38 -5.76 11.70
N THR A 120 1.49 -6.40 12.88
CA THR A 120 0.69 -7.59 13.19
C THR A 120 -0.81 -7.26 13.24
N MET A 121 -1.18 -6.07 13.74
CA MET A 121 -2.58 -5.65 13.92
C MET A 121 -3.19 -4.99 12.68
N MET A 122 -2.41 -4.80 11.61
CA MET A 122 -2.91 -4.37 10.31
C MET A 122 -3.59 -5.54 9.60
N ILE A 123 -4.77 -5.30 9.03
CA ILE A 123 -5.47 -6.28 8.18
C ILE A 123 -5.45 -5.77 6.73
N PRO A 124 -4.59 -6.34 5.86
CA PRO A 124 -4.56 -5.97 4.46
C PRO A 124 -5.84 -6.38 3.74
N PHE A 125 -6.43 -5.44 3.03
CA PHE A 125 -7.51 -5.69 2.06
C PHE A 125 -6.86 -5.92 0.70
N ILE A 126 -6.81 -7.17 0.27
CA ILE A 126 -6.06 -7.59 -0.91
C ILE A 126 -6.98 -7.86 -2.10
N MET A 127 -6.48 -7.62 -3.29
CA MET A 127 -7.06 -8.08 -4.54
C MET A 127 -5.98 -8.70 -5.41
N TYR A 128 -6.27 -9.85 -6.00
CA TYR A 128 -5.31 -10.55 -6.85
C TYR A 128 -5.32 -10.03 -8.29
N SER A 129 -4.14 -9.94 -8.90
CA SER A 129 -3.95 -9.50 -10.29
C SER A 129 -3.13 -10.52 -11.07
N GLY A 130 -3.76 -11.22 -12.02
CA GLY A 130 -3.08 -12.23 -12.85
C GLY A 130 -2.62 -13.48 -12.10
N VAL A 131 -2.99 -13.64 -10.82
CA VAL A 131 -2.71 -14.84 -10.03
C VAL A 131 -3.77 -15.90 -10.34
N ASN A 132 -3.33 -17.11 -10.69
CA ASN A 132 -4.25 -18.21 -10.98
C ASN A 132 -4.83 -18.82 -9.70
N GLU A 133 -5.97 -19.52 -9.80
CA GLU A 133 -6.67 -20.08 -8.62
C GLU A 133 -5.83 -21.09 -7.82
N HIS A 134 -4.93 -21.83 -8.47
CA HIS A 134 -4.05 -22.77 -7.77
C HIS A 134 -3.09 -22.02 -6.83
N ASN A 135 -2.46 -20.95 -7.30
CA ASN A 135 -1.60 -20.10 -6.48
C ASN A 135 -2.38 -19.38 -5.38
N LYS A 136 -3.59 -18.86 -5.68
CA LYS A 136 -4.46 -18.27 -4.64
C LYS A 136 -4.78 -19.27 -3.54
N GLN A 137 -5.08 -20.52 -3.89
CA GLN A 137 -5.32 -21.58 -2.90
C GLN A 137 -4.08 -21.85 -2.05
N LEU A 138 -2.88 -21.84 -2.64
CA LEU A 138 -1.63 -21.98 -1.89
C LEU A 138 -1.43 -20.82 -0.91
N LEU A 139 -1.68 -19.57 -1.34
CA LEU A 139 -1.59 -18.40 -0.47
C LEU A 139 -2.61 -18.46 0.67
N ARG A 140 -3.87 -18.83 0.38
CA ARG A 140 -4.92 -19.03 1.40
C ARG A 140 -4.53 -20.14 2.38
N HIS A 141 -3.95 -21.24 1.90
CA HIS A 141 -3.46 -22.31 2.76
C HIS A 141 -2.34 -21.83 3.69
N ARG A 142 -1.37 -21.07 3.16
CA ARG A 142 -0.28 -20.48 3.95
C ARG A 142 -0.80 -19.51 5.01
N MET A 143 -1.76 -18.66 4.66
CA MET A 143 -2.43 -17.78 5.61
C MET A 143 -3.13 -18.54 6.74
N GLY A 144 -3.84 -19.63 6.42
CA GLY A 144 -4.49 -20.47 7.42
C GLY A 144 -3.54 -21.22 8.36
N GLN A 145 -2.23 -21.19 8.09
CA GLN A 145 -1.18 -21.71 8.97
C GLN A 145 -0.49 -20.62 9.79
N SER A 146 -0.87 -19.35 9.60
CA SER A 146 -0.29 -18.19 10.27
C SER A 146 -1.29 -17.53 11.22
N ASP A 147 -0.80 -16.71 12.13
CA ASP A 147 -1.64 -15.88 13.01
C ASP A 147 -2.02 -14.53 12.37
N LEU A 148 -1.68 -14.32 11.09
CA LEU A 148 -1.99 -13.09 10.37
C LEU A 148 -3.40 -13.13 9.78
N GLU A 149 -4.03 -11.96 9.73
CA GLU A 149 -5.33 -11.77 9.09
C GLU A 149 -5.22 -10.93 7.81
N MET A 150 -5.93 -11.35 6.77
CA MET A 150 -6.12 -10.58 5.53
C MET A 150 -7.57 -10.69 5.07
N MET A 151 -8.03 -9.71 4.28
CA MET A 151 -9.34 -9.75 3.64
C MET A 151 -9.18 -9.77 2.11
N GLU A 152 -9.66 -10.83 1.47
CA GLU A 152 -9.71 -10.89 0.01
C GLU A 152 -10.94 -10.13 -0.52
N VAL A 153 -10.73 -9.28 -1.51
CA VAL A 153 -11.75 -8.50 -2.22
C VAL A 153 -11.77 -8.93 -3.69
N ASP A 154 -12.92 -9.39 -4.16
CA ASP A 154 -13.12 -9.94 -5.51
C ASP A 154 -13.97 -9.04 -6.43
N ASP A 155 -14.83 -8.18 -5.89
CA ASP A 155 -15.62 -7.24 -6.67
C ASP A 155 -14.89 -5.91 -6.94
N ILE A 156 -14.17 -5.86 -8.07
CA ILE A 156 -13.46 -4.67 -8.53
C ILE A 156 -14.37 -3.45 -8.75
N ALA A 157 -15.66 -3.63 -9.07
CA ALA A 157 -16.51 -2.48 -9.39
C ALA A 157 -17.06 -1.80 -8.15
N ASN A 158 -17.41 -2.57 -7.12
CA ASN A 158 -18.10 -2.04 -5.95
C ASN A 158 -17.19 -1.87 -4.73
N SER A 159 -16.08 -2.61 -4.67
CA SER A 159 -15.27 -2.72 -3.43
C SER A 159 -13.82 -2.28 -3.61
N PHE A 160 -13.41 -1.77 -4.78
CA PHE A 160 -12.01 -1.37 -4.99
C PHE A 160 -11.51 -0.27 -4.03
N ASN A 161 -12.42 0.55 -3.51
CA ASN A 161 -12.06 1.61 -2.57
C ASN A 161 -11.47 1.07 -1.26
N SER A 162 -11.93 -0.09 -0.78
CA SER A 162 -11.39 -0.74 0.44
C SER A 162 -10.07 -1.47 0.18
N VAL A 163 -9.78 -1.84 -1.07
CA VAL A 163 -8.52 -2.49 -1.44
C VAL A 163 -7.35 -1.60 -1.04
N THR A 164 -6.37 -2.19 -0.36
CA THR A 164 -5.12 -1.54 0.06
C THR A 164 -3.92 -2.07 -0.73
N HIS A 165 -3.96 -3.36 -1.09
CA HIS A 165 -2.88 -4.07 -1.76
C HIS A 165 -3.39 -4.82 -2.99
N ILE A 166 -2.67 -4.70 -4.10
CA ILE A 166 -2.82 -5.54 -5.28
C ILE A 166 -1.68 -6.58 -5.24
N ILE A 167 -2.06 -7.85 -5.15
CA ILE A 167 -1.12 -8.98 -5.16
C ILE A 167 -1.01 -9.48 -6.58
N ALA A 168 0.10 -9.18 -7.23
CA ALA A 168 0.29 -9.43 -8.65
C ALA A 168 1.18 -10.65 -8.90
N SER A 169 0.78 -11.47 -9.87
CA SER A 169 1.66 -12.48 -10.46
C SER A 169 2.74 -11.77 -11.28
N ILE A 170 3.99 -12.19 -11.08
CA ILE A 170 5.16 -11.58 -11.72
C ILE A 170 6.01 -12.60 -12.47
N ASN A 171 6.70 -12.12 -13.50
CA ASN A 171 7.76 -12.87 -14.16
C ASN A 171 9.12 -12.67 -13.45
N ASN A 172 10.16 -13.33 -13.99
CA ASN A 172 11.53 -13.28 -13.47
C ASN A 172 12.16 -11.87 -13.42
N ARG A 173 11.56 -10.87 -14.07
CA ARG A 173 12.00 -9.46 -14.05
C ARG A 173 11.19 -8.62 -13.06
N ARG A 174 10.37 -9.26 -12.21
CA ARG A 174 9.41 -8.63 -11.29
C ARG A 174 8.41 -7.73 -12.01
N ARG A 175 7.94 -8.17 -13.19
CA ARG A 175 6.95 -7.47 -14.02
C ARG A 175 5.70 -8.31 -14.20
N CYS A 176 4.53 -7.69 -14.21
CA CYS A 176 3.23 -8.37 -14.31
C CYS A 176 2.55 -8.13 -15.66
N GLU A 177 1.52 -8.90 -15.97
CA GLU A 177 0.62 -8.59 -17.09
C GLU A 177 -0.30 -7.41 -16.75
N ARG A 178 -0.89 -6.79 -17.78
CA ARG A 178 -1.86 -5.71 -17.61
C ARG A 178 -3.26 -6.29 -17.38
N THR A 179 -3.78 -6.17 -16.16
CA THR A 179 -5.17 -6.50 -15.83
C THR A 179 -5.92 -5.26 -15.34
N SER A 180 -7.25 -5.33 -15.25
CA SER A 180 -8.07 -4.25 -14.68
C SER A 180 -7.67 -3.92 -13.24
N GLU A 181 -7.36 -4.93 -12.42
CA GLU A 181 -6.94 -4.78 -11.02
C GLU A 181 -5.61 -4.03 -10.92
N TYR A 182 -4.61 -4.42 -11.73
CA TYR A 182 -3.33 -3.73 -11.80
C TYR A 182 -3.49 -2.26 -12.21
N LEU A 183 -4.24 -1.99 -13.27
CA LEU A 183 -4.44 -0.64 -13.80
C LEU A 183 -5.24 0.24 -12.83
N CYS A 184 -6.28 -0.30 -12.18
CA CYS A 184 -6.98 0.40 -11.10
C CYS A 184 -6.06 0.66 -9.91
N GLY A 185 -5.18 -0.29 -9.59
CA GLY A 185 -4.15 -0.14 -8.55
C GLY A 185 -3.22 1.04 -8.81
N LEU A 186 -2.77 1.19 -10.06
CA LEU A 186 -1.97 2.32 -10.50
C LEU A 186 -2.74 3.64 -10.40
N LEU A 187 -3.97 3.68 -10.88
CA LEU A 187 -4.80 4.89 -10.83
C LEU A 187 -5.02 5.39 -9.40
N GLN A 188 -5.22 4.46 -8.47
CA GLN A 188 -5.54 4.77 -7.08
C GLN A 188 -4.33 4.72 -6.14
N GLY A 189 -3.11 4.55 -6.67
CA GLY A 189 -1.88 4.52 -5.87
C GLY A 189 -1.85 3.44 -4.78
N LYS A 190 -2.48 2.29 -5.03
CA LYS A 190 -2.44 1.13 -4.11
C LYS A 190 -1.03 0.55 -4.05
N TRP A 191 -0.71 -0.20 -3.00
CA TRP A 191 0.51 -1.00 -3.01
C TRP A 191 0.36 -2.13 -4.02
N ILE A 192 1.22 -2.16 -5.04
CA ILE A 192 1.22 -3.24 -6.04
C ILE A 192 2.49 -4.05 -5.83
N ILE A 193 2.32 -5.21 -5.24
CA ILE A 193 3.38 -6.06 -4.74
C ILE A 193 3.18 -7.50 -5.20
N ASP A 194 4.22 -8.32 -5.14
CA ASP A 194 4.14 -9.71 -5.57
C ASP A 194 3.70 -10.68 -4.45
N GLU A 195 3.35 -11.91 -4.84
CA GLU A 195 2.84 -12.98 -3.97
C GLU A 195 3.76 -13.32 -2.78
N THR A 196 5.08 -13.09 -2.90
CA THR A 196 6.05 -13.47 -1.85
C THR A 196 5.93 -12.61 -0.59
N TRP A 197 5.35 -11.41 -0.68
CA TRP A 197 5.09 -10.58 0.49
C TRP A 197 4.21 -11.31 1.52
N ILE A 198 3.22 -12.04 1.03
CA ILE A 198 2.34 -12.83 1.91
C ILE A 198 3.11 -13.97 2.55
N THR A 199 3.85 -14.75 1.76
CA THR A 199 4.54 -15.94 2.28
C THR A 199 5.63 -15.57 3.27
N ASP A 200 6.40 -14.52 2.98
CA ASP A 200 7.48 -14.06 3.85
C ASP A 200 6.93 -13.42 5.14
N SER A 201 5.80 -12.71 5.05
CA SER A 201 5.11 -12.18 6.23
C SER A 201 4.57 -13.30 7.12
N CYS A 202 4.00 -14.36 6.53
CA CYS A 202 3.58 -15.55 7.27
C CYS A 202 4.76 -16.19 8.00
N ASP A 203 5.91 -16.32 7.35
CA ASP A 203 7.12 -16.91 7.95
C ASP A 203 7.71 -16.05 9.09
N ARG A 204 7.39 -14.75 9.11
CA ARG A 204 7.84 -13.80 10.13
C ARG A 204 6.82 -13.57 11.25
N GLY A 205 5.54 -13.90 11.02
CA GLY A 205 4.46 -13.68 11.99
C GLY A 205 4.00 -12.22 12.09
N TYR A 206 4.37 -11.36 11.14
CA TYR A 206 3.92 -9.97 11.02
C TYR A 206 4.03 -9.49 9.57
N TRP A 207 3.22 -8.49 9.18
CA TRP A 207 3.28 -7.91 7.84
C TRP A 207 4.60 -7.17 7.59
N LEU A 208 5.40 -7.68 6.65
CA LEU A 208 6.67 -7.08 6.26
C LEU A 208 6.48 -5.76 5.50
N PRO A 209 7.51 -4.89 5.42
CA PRO A 209 7.44 -3.69 4.60
C PRO A 209 7.13 -4.04 3.14
N GLU A 210 6.29 -3.24 2.51
CA GLU A 210 5.79 -3.48 1.16
C GLU A 210 6.87 -3.17 0.11
N GLU A 211 7.75 -2.20 0.37
CA GLU A 211 8.70 -1.67 -0.60
C GLU A 211 9.60 -2.71 -1.28
N PRO A 212 10.18 -3.71 -0.57
CA PRO A 212 10.98 -4.77 -1.19
C PRO A 212 10.20 -5.64 -2.17
N TYR A 213 8.87 -5.71 -2.02
CA TYR A 213 7.98 -6.59 -2.77
C TYR A 213 7.28 -5.88 -3.93
N ILE A 214 7.56 -4.60 -4.14
CA ILE A 214 6.94 -3.83 -5.22
C ILE A 214 7.28 -4.39 -6.59
N VAL A 215 6.23 -4.49 -7.40
CA VAL A 215 6.33 -4.83 -8.81
C VAL A 215 7.02 -3.70 -9.56
N HIS A 216 7.94 -4.05 -10.46
CA HIS A 216 8.71 -3.07 -11.23
C HIS A 216 7.88 -2.36 -12.31
N GLY A 217 6.82 -2.99 -12.81
CA GLY A 217 5.94 -2.46 -13.85
C GLY A 217 5.26 -3.59 -14.61
N ASP A 218 4.53 -3.27 -15.68
CA ASP A 218 3.90 -4.28 -16.53
C ASP A 218 4.86 -4.80 -17.62
N THR A 219 4.55 -5.90 -18.30
CA THR A 219 5.37 -6.52 -19.36
C THR A 219 5.45 -5.73 -20.66
N ASP A 220 4.46 -4.90 -20.95
CA ASP A 220 4.29 -4.28 -22.27
C ASP A 220 4.86 -2.85 -22.30
N SER A 221 5.00 -2.21 -21.14
CA SER A 221 5.54 -0.87 -20.95
C SER A 221 7.03 -0.88 -20.61
N GLU A 222 7.83 -0.01 -21.23
CA GLU A 222 9.22 0.20 -20.79
C GLU A 222 9.34 0.97 -19.46
N HIS A 223 8.23 1.47 -18.91
CA HIS A 223 8.21 2.31 -17.73
C HIS A 223 8.35 1.52 -16.42
N ILE A 224 9.60 1.38 -15.96
CA ILE A 224 9.91 0.82 -14.65
C ILE A 224 9.54 1.82 -13.53
N GLY A 225 9.08 1.33 -12.39
CA GLY A 225 8.75 2.09 -11.18
C GLY A 225 7.39 2.77 -11.20
N ALA A 226 6.50 2.37 -12.13
CA ALA A 226 5.15 2.95 -12.22
C ALA A 226 4.33 2.76 -10.93
N PRO A 227 4.31 1.58 -10.27
CA PRO A 227 3.61 1.41 -9.00
C PRO A 227 4.08 2.36 -7.89
N MET A 228 5.39 2.48 -7.67
CA MET A 228 5.93 3.38 -6.66
C MET A 228 5.67 4.85 -6.99
N ARG A 229 5.71 5.24 -8.27
CA ARG A 229 5.32 6.60 -8.69
C ARG A 229 3.85 6.89 -8.40
N ALA A 230 2.96 5.96 -8.73
CA ALA A 230 1.54 6.06 -8.47
C ALA A 230 1.24 6.19 -6.98
N HIS A 231 1.82 5.31 -6.15
CA HIS A 231 1.65 5.35 -4.70
C HIS A 231 2.09 6.69 -4.11
N ARG A 232 3.28 7.18 -4.48
CA ARG A 232 3.76 8.50 -4.06
C ARG A 232 2.88 9.64 -4.54
N ALA A 233 2.34 9.58 -5.76
CA ALA A 233 1.42 10.59 -6.26
C ALA A 233 0.15 10.68 -5.41
N LEU A 234 -0.38 9.55 -4.94
CA LEU A 234 -1.48 9.50 -3.98
C LEU A 234 -1.08 10.11 -2.63
N VAL A 235 0.08 9.75 -2.09
CA VAL A 235 0.56 10.29 -0.80
C VAL A 235 0.70 11.81 -0.86
N GLU A 236 1.21 12.34 -1.97
CA GLU A 236 1.36 13.77 -2.23
C GLU A 236 0.05 14.48 -2.61
N GLY A 237 -1.07 13.76 -2.75
CA GLY A 237 -2.37 14.35 -3.10
C GLY A 237 -2.43 14.91 -4.52
N ARG A 238 -1.68 14.34 -5.47
CA ARG A 238 -1.73 14.77 -6.87
C ARG A 238 -3.07 14.41 -7.50
N ALA A 239 -3.50 15.23 -8.47
CA ALA A 239 -4.71 14.95 -9.23
C ALA A 239 -4.57 13.65 -10.06
N LEU A 240 -5.69 12.95 -10.21
CA LEU A 240 -5.78 11.77 -11.06
C LEU A 240 -5.57 12.14 -12.54
N PRO A 241 -5.03 11.23 -13.37
CA PRO A 241 -4.60 11.54 -14.74
C PRO A 241 -5.72 11.96 -15.68
N PHE A 242 -6.98 11.62 -15.37
CA PHE A 242 -8.13 11.93 -16.21
C PHE A 242 -9.08 12.95 -15.59
N ASN A 243 -8.66 13.62 -14.52
CA ASN A 243 -9.46 14.65 -13.87
C ASN A 243 -9.89 15.75 -14.87
N GLY A 244 -11.19 15.99 -14.98
CA GLY A 244 -11.78 16.99 -15.89
C GLY A 244 -11.85 16.56 -17.36
N LEU A 245 -11.60 15.28 -17.68
CA LEU A 245 -11.82 14.71 -19.01
C LEU A 245 -13.18 14.01 -19.08
N TYR A 246 -13.82 14.12 -20.24
CA TYR A 246 -15.06 13.41 -20.57
C TYR A 246 -14.74 12.30 -21.57
N PHE A 247 -15.15 11.07 -21.29
CA PHE A 247 -14.89 9.91 -22.15
C PHE A 247 -16.14 9.45 -22.86
N TYR A 248 -16.09 9.39 -24.18
CA TYR A 248 -17.12 8.76 -24.99
C TYR A 248 -16.57 7.43 -25.53
N LEU A 249 -17.22 6.31 -25.18
CA LEU A 249 -16.75 4.99 -25.58
C LEU A 249 -17.54 4.52 -26.79
N HIS A 250 -16.86 4.26 -27.91
CA HIS A 250 -17.52 3.95 -29.18
C HIS A 250 -16.90 2.74 -29.89
N GLY A 251 -17.74 1.76 -30.20
CA GLY A 251 -17.34 0.55 -30.93
C GLY A 251 -17.47 -0.72 -30.10
N SER A 252 -16.91 -1.83 -30.60
CA SER A 252 -17.01 -3.15 -29.97
C SER A 252 -15.67 -3.52 -29.34
N PHE A 253 -15.62 -3.45 -28.02
CA PHE A 253 -14.42 -3.78 -27.24
C PHE A 253 -14.37 -5.28 -26.97
N ARG A 254 -13.65 -6.01 -27.82
CA ARG A 254 -13.46 -7.47 -27.74
C ARG A 254 -11.99 -7.75 -27.40
N GLY A 255 -11.72 -7.97 -26.12
CA GLY A 255 -10.37 -8.20 -25.60
C GLY A 255 -10.40 -8.60 -24.13
N HIS A 256 -9.23 -8.67 -23.49
CA HIS A 256 -9.10 -8.94 -22.05
C HIS A 256 -9.62 -7.79 -21.19
N ILE A 257 -9.53 -6.55 -21.70
CA ILE A 257 -10.17 -5.36 -21.13
C ILE A 257 -11.42 -5.06 -21.95
N GLN A 258 -12.58 -5.22 -21.31
CA GLN A 258 -13.90 -5.04 -21.93
C GLN A 258 -14.44 -3.63 -21.69
N MET A 259 -15.58 -3.30 -22.29
CA MET A 259 -16.23 -1.99 -22.11
C MET A 259 -16.43 -1.61 -20.64
N ARG A 260 -16.85 -2.56 -19.79
CA ARG A 260 -17.01 -2.34 -18.35
C ARG A 260 -15.70 -1.92 -17.69
N ASP A 261 -14.61 -2.59 -18.04
CA ASP A 261 -13.28 -2.27 -17.53
C ASP A 261 -12.82 -0.89 -18.00
N ILE A 262 -13.05 -0.55 -19.27
CA ILE A 262 -12.71 0.77 -19.81
C ILE A 262 -13.47 1.88 -19.08
N THR A 263 -14.78 1.69 -18.85
CA THR A 263 -15.59 2.62 -18.05
C THR A 263 -14.99 2.80 -16.66
N LEU A 264 -14.73 1.68 -15.97
CA LEU A 264 -14.13 1.70 -14.63
C LEU A 264 -12.78 2.43 -14.63
N LEU A 265 -11.88 2.15 -15.58
CA LEU A 265 -10.57 2.80 -15.65
C LEU A 265 -10.68 4.30 -15.89
N CYS A 266 -11.60 4.75 -16.74
CA CYS A 266 -11.86 6.17 -16.95
C CYS A 266 -12.31 6.85 -15.65
N GLU A 267 -13.29 6.26 -14.95
CA GLU A 267 -13.85 6.80 -13.71
C GLU A 267 -12.85 6.78 -12.55
N MET A 268 -12.11 5.67 -12.39
CA MET A 268 -11.05 5.52 -11.39
C MET A 268 -9.87 6.46 -11.65
N GLY A 269 -9.69 6.93 -12.89
CA GLY A 269 -8.73 7.99 -13.21
C GLY A 269 -9.29 9.41 -13.05
N GLY A 270 -10.50 9.58 -12.50
CA GLY A 270 -11.14 10.88 -12.29
C GLY A 270 -11.85 11.45 -13.53
N GLY A 271 -11.99 10.64 -14.58
CA GLY A 271 -12.76 11.00 -15.77
C GLY A 271 -14.26 10.80 -15.57
N THR A 272 -15.05 11.35 -16.49
CA THR A 272 -16.50 11.12 -16.55
C THR A 272 -16.86 10.46 -17.86
N VAL A 273 -17.49 9.28 -17.81
CA VAL A 273 -17.98 8.61 -19.03
C VAL A 273 -19.33 9.22 -19.43
N VAL A 274 -19.51 9.49 -20.71
CA VAL A 274 -20.69 10.14 -21.28
C VAL A 274 -21.30 9.32 -22.42
N ASP A 275 -22.60 9.42 -22.60
CA ASP A 275 -23.34 8.71 -23.66
C ASP A 275 -23.26 9.40 -25.04
N HIS A 276 -22.71 10.61 -25.09
CA HIS A 276 -22.57 11.40 -26.32
C HIS A 276 -21.33 12.30 -26.30
N PRO A 277 -20.60 12.43 -27.42
CA PRO A 277 -19.35 13.19 -27.45
C PRO A 277 -19.53 14.71 -27.56
N HIS A 278 -20.67 15.29 -27.20
CA HIS A 278 -20.98 16.73 -27.41
C HIS A 278 -20.30 17.70 -26.41
N VAL A 279 -19.42 17.21 -25.55
CA VAL A 279 -18.78 18.00 -24.49
C VAL A 279 -17.44 18.56 -24.95
N GLU A 280 -17.08 19.76 -24.49
CA GLU A 280 -15.71 20.27 -24.63
C GLU A 280 -14.71 19.34 -23.93
N ARG A 281 -13.49 19.21 -24.49
CA ARG A 281 -12.46 18.28 -23.99
C ARG A 281 -12.88 16.80 -23.96
N CYS A 282 -13.82 16.39 -24.80
CA CYS A 282 -14.19 14.99 -24.97
C CYS A 282 -13.02 14.16 -25.55
N VAL A 283 -12.73 13.02 -24.93
CA VAL A 283 -11.86 11.96 -25.44
C VAL A 283 -12.74 10.80 -25.89
N ALA A 284 -12.79 10.55 -27.19
CA ALA A 284 -13.48 9.39 -27.73
C ALA A 284 -12.54 8.18 -27.75
N ILE A 285 -12.84 7.17 -26.93
CA ILE A 285 -12.13 5.89 -26.96
C ILE A 285 -12.83 5.00 -27.97
N ILE A 286 -12.07 4.56 -28.98
CA ILE A 286 -12.58 3.69 -30.04
C ILE A 286 -11.96 2.29 -29.97
N SER A 287 -12.72 1.28 -30.39
CA SER A 287 -12.14 0.00 -30.77
C SER A 287 -11.25 0.17 -32.00
N ASN A 288 -10.28 -0.73 -32.17
CA ASN A 288 -9.35 -0.68 -33.32
C ASN A 288 -10.12 -0.67 -34.64
N GLY A 289 -9.75 0.25 -35.53
CA GLY A 289 -10.40 0.42 -36.83
C GLY A 289 -10.69 1.88 -37.16
N ASN A 290 -10.56 2.24 -38.44
CA ASN A 290 -10.79 3.62 -38.90
C ASN A 290 -12.29 3.92 -39.12
N GLU A 291 -13.14 2.90 -39.15
CA GLU A 291 -14.59 3.00 -39.38
C GLU A 291 -15.30 3.88 -38.34
N HIS A 292 -14.75 3.98 -37.13
CA HIS A 292 -15.31 4.79 -36.06
C HIS A 292 -15.00 6.27 -36.21
N ILE A 293 -13.89 6.62 -36.88
CA ILE A 293 -13.34 7.98 -36.89
C ILE A 293 -14.32 8.96 -37.53
N ALA A 294 -14.88 8.62 -38.70
CA ALA A 294 -15.83 9.48 -39.41
C ALA A 294 -17.06 9.78 -38.54
N THR A 295 -17.68 8.74 -37.97
CA THR A 295 -18.83 8.86 -37.07
C THR A 295 -18.55 9.78 -35.89
N ILE A 296 -17.39 9.63 -35.23
CA ILE A 296 -17.03 10.51 -34.11
C ILE A 296 -16.84 11.95 -34.58
N ARG A 297 -16.19 12.16 -35.74
CA ARG A 297 -15.93 13.50 -36.29
C ARG A 297 -17.21 14.23 -36.67
N ASP A 298 -18.20 13.50 -37.18
CA ASP A 298 -19.51 14.05 -37.49
C ASP A 298 -20.28 14.46 -36.22
N LEU A 299 -20.15 13.69 -35.14
CA LEU A 299 -20.79 14.00 -33.85
C LEU A 299 -20.09 15.14 -33.10
N ASN A 300 -18.75 15.10 -33.04
CA ASN A 300 -17.93 16.17 -32.47
C ASN A 300 -16.58 16.26 -33.22
N PRO A 301 -16.40 17.27 -34.08
CA PRO A 301 -15.17 17.44 -34.85
C PRO A 301 -13.95 17.71 -33.97
N TYR A 302 -14.15 18.22 -32.74
CA TYR A 302 -13.08 18.57 -31.80
C TYR A 302 -12.72 17.45 -30.81
N ALA A 303 -13.44 16.32 -30.81
CA ALA A 303 -13.15 15.21 -29.90
C ALA A 303 -11.74 14.64 -30.10
N GLN A 304 -11.03 14.32 -29.03
CA GLN A 304 -9.76 13.62 -29.11
C GLN A 304 -10.02 12.13 -29.30
N ILE A 305 -9.79 11.61 -30.51
CA ILE A 305 -9.99 10.19 -30.79
C ILE A 305 -8.74 9.41 -30.36
N ARG A 306 -8.92 8.39 -29.53
CA ARG A 306 -7.86 7.54 -28.96
C ARG A 306 -8.30 6.07 -28.95
N THR A 307 -7.32 5.17 -28.88
CA THR A 307 -7.57 3.73 -28.74
C THR A 307 -7.60 3.31 -27.27
N VAL A 308 -8.05 2.08 -27.01
CA VAL A 308 -7.93 1.46 -25.69
C VAL A 308 -6.47 1.32 -25.27
N GLU A 309 -5.57 1.00 -26.21
CA GLU A 309 -4.13 0.91 -25.94
C GLU A 309 -3.57 2.23 -25.42
N TRP A 310 -3.97 3.37 -26.01
CA TRP A 310 -3.58 4.69 -25.50
C TRP A 310 -4.01 4.91 -24.05
N LEU A 311 -5.24 4.50 -23.70
CA LEU A 311 -5.76 4.62 -22.33
C LEU A 311 -4.89 3.82 -21.37
N ILE A 312 -4.66 2.55 -21.70
CA ILE A 312 -3.86 1.62 -20.89
C ILE A 312 -2.41 2.12 -20.75
N ASP A 313 -1.76 2.51 -21.85
CA ASP A 313 -0.39 3.03 -21.84
C ASP A 313 -0.27 4.33 -21.05
N THR A 314 -1.32 5.15 -21.03
CA THR A 314 -1.36 6.37 -20.22
C THR A 314 -1.34 6.02 -18.73
N ILE A 315 -2.14 5.03 -18.32
CA ILE A 315 -2.20 4.54 -16.94
C ILE A 315 -0.86 3.90 -16.53
N SER A 316 -0.29 3.03 -17.39
CA SER A 316 0.96 2.29 -17.13
C SER A 316 2.19 3.18 -16.90
N ARG A 317 2.12 4.49 -17.17
CA ARG A 317 3.18 5.44 -16.81
C ARG A 317 3.25 5.68 -15.29
N GLY A 318 2.13 5.53 -14.57
CA GLY A 318 2.01 5.78 -13.13
C GLY A 318 2.20 7.25 -12.76
N ILE A 319 1.77 8.19 -13.61
CA ILE A 319 1.92 9.64 -13.39
C ILE A 319 0.55 10.30 -13.20
N GLY A 320 0.36 11.05 -12.11
CA GLY A 320 -0.78 11.93 -11.88
C GLY A 320 -0.67 13.29 -12.59
N ARG A 321 -0.39 13.32 -13.90
CA ARG A 321 -0.49 14.53 -14.71
C ARG A 321 -1.45 14.29 -15.86
N GLY A 322 -2.41 15.21 -16.01
CA GLY A 322 -3.31 15.28 -17.15
C GLY A 322 -2.56 15.33 -18.48
N PRO A 323 -3.27 15.11 -19.61
CA PRO A 323 -2.64 15.01 -20.92
C PRO A 323 -1.84 16.28 -21.25
N PRO A 324 -0.77 16.16 -22.06
CA PRO A 324 0.10 17.27 -22.45
C PRO A 324 -0.65 18.40 -23.17
#